data_AF-A0A7K4D8B1-F1
#
_entry.id   AF-A0A7K4D8B1-F1
#
_cell.length_a   1.000
_cell.length_b   1.000
_cell.length_c   1.000
_cell.angle_alpha   90.00
_cell.angle_beta   90.00
_cell.angle_gamma   90.00
#
_symmetry.space_group_name_H-M   'P 1'
#
loop_
_entity.id
_entity.type
_entity.pdbx_description
1 polymer ?
#
loop_
_entity_poly.entity_id
_entity_poly.type
_entity_poly.pdbx_seq_one_letter_code
_entity_poly.pdbx_strand_id
1 'polypeptide(L)'
;MITKRNLLCVKAKEKLDLGMILLYEPYKNILVNFKELCIDVNAKDFDPVAKVYDGLLSVPVEIREYYEALLGVTSYYHHSQGGRGKYIEKKIASSFETCSLDIEISKLPFWLEYPELHKKKGIFTQQGLSQEERRIFRTVEWDWLGDRDVSTDVGSIIRDERTIVLVELKNRVDTGGTAGRREIWTSEKFGIFVEYLSSNKKLFRNNNREFSLAELLEHLEIETFEIYIGILFDKGDSPATIQSDKTNGFYSSSKQGFEYLKNLIKQSPTISIVKEDSENLQMDLGLSYSKVKVRIGALYGNGITSRLFRKSLPVSDLLLLRYDDIWLSQLITIDERAILLKNGRNCMTTFLDMLKRDRDLRIRYDDLIKSECEKIELEKIINYLLDKYSADFENRLLPAGKDKEGYLTDIIQVLCACEA
;
A
#
# COMPACT_ATOMS: atom_id res chain seq x y z
N MET A 1 8.32 -18.54 -27.55
CA MET A 1 6.91 -18.17 -27.83
C MET A 1 6.65 -16.76 -27.33
N ILE A 2 6.33 -15.84 -28.25
CA ILE A 2 6.09 -14.42 -27.94
C ILE A 2 4.75 -14.26 -27.21
N THR A 3 4.81 -13.74 -25.99
CA THR A 3 3.65 -13.61 -25.10
C THR A 3 3.57 -12.20 -24.51
N LYS A 4 2.42 -11.55 -24.62
CA LYS A 4 2.13 -10.27 -23.96
C LYS A 4 1.97 -10.49 -22.45
N ARG A 5 2.68 -9.68 -21.66
CA ARG A 5 2.62 -9.67 -20.19
C ARG A 5 1.61 -8.63 -19.72
N ASN A 6 0.98 -8.87 -18.56
CA ASN A 6 0.06 -7.91 -17.98
C ASN A 6 0.82 -6.91 -17.11
N LEU A 7 1.44 -5.93 -17.75
CA LEU A 7 2.24 -4.91 -17.09
C LEU A 7 1.41 -3.64 -16.87
N LEU A 8 1.45 -3.10 -15.65
CA LEU A 8 0.83 -1.83 -15.31
C LEU A 8 1.65 -0.65 -15.86
N CYS A 9 2.97 -0.73 -15.75
CA CYS A 9 3.88 0.37 -16.08
C CYS A 9 4.12 0.58 -17.58
N VAL A 10 3.47 -0.22 -18.45
CA VAL A 10 3.44 0.03 -19.91
C VAL A 10 2.18 0.78 -20.36
N LYS A 11 1.19 0.93 -19.47
CA LYS A 11 -0.08 1.57 -19.79
C LYS A 11 0.06 3.08 -19.76
N ALA A 12 -0.70 3.78 -20.59
CA ALA A 12 -0.78 5.23 -20.57
C ALA A 12 -1.32 5.72 -19.21
N LYS A 13 -0.44 6.34 -18.39
CA LYS A 13 -0.73 6.75 -17.00
C LYS A 13 -1.99 7.61 -16.88
N GLU A 14 -2.21 8.51 -17.83
CA GLU A 14 -3.37 9.40 -17.91
C GLU A 14 -4.71 8.68 -18.13
N LYS A 15 -4.68 7.42 -18.58
CA LYS A 15 -5.88 6.58 -18.74
C LYS A 15 -6.14 5.66 -17.54
N LEU A 16 -5.21 5.63 -16.57
CA LEU A 16 -5.34 4.76 -15.40
C LEU A 16 -6.31 5.34 -14.38
N ASP A 17 -7.08 4.47 -13.75
CA ASP A 17 -7.84 4.86 -12.57
C ASP A 17 -6.90 5.20 -11.40
N LEU A 18 -7.41 5.96 -10.42
CA LEU A 18 -6.62 6.39 -9.27
C LEU A 18 -5.99 5.21 -8.52
N GLY A 19 -6.70 4.09 -8.40
CA GLY A 19 -6.18 2.91 -7.73
C GLY A 19 -4.99 2.26 -8.43
N MET A 20 -4.98 2.28 -9.76
CA MET A 20 -3.85 1.85 -10.58
C MET A 20 -2.70 2.85 -10.53
N ILE A 21 -2.98 4.16 -10.55
CA ILE A 21 -1.96 5.21 -10.40
C ILE A 21 -1.18 5.06 -9.08
N LEU A 22 -1.86 4.64 -8.00
CA LEU A 22 -1.25 4.40 -6.70
C LEU A 22 -0.19 3.28 -6.70
N LEU A 23 -0.30 2.30 -7.62
CA LEU A 23 0.73 1.26 -7.82
C LEU A 23 1.76 1.67 -8.88
N TYR A 24 1.34 2.44 -9.88
CA TYR A 24 2.17 2.80 -11.03
C TYR A 24 3.49 3.43 -10.60
N GLU A 25 3.45 4.48 -9.77
CA GLU A 25 4.66 5.21 -9.37
C GLU A 25 5.63 4.37 -8.51
N PRO A 26 5.16 3.66 -7.45
CA PRO A 26 6.03 2.74 -6.73
C PRO A 26 6.66 1.67 -7.62
N TYR A 27 5.88 1.06 -8.53
CA TYR A 27 6.40 0.06 -9.44
C TYR A 27 7.43 0.66 -10.38
N LYS A 28 7.13 1.80 -11.00
CA LYS A 28 8.05 2.52 -11.90
C LYS A 28 9.39 2.79 -11.24
N ASN A 29 9.40 3.26 -10.00
CA ASN A 29 10.64 3.50 -9.25
C ASN A 29 11.47 2.23 -9.04
N ILE A 30 10.81 1.10 -8.71
CA ILE A 30 11.48 -0.19 -8.56
C ILE A 30 12.03 -0.67 -9.90
N LEU A 31 11.24 -0.59 -10.97
CA LEU A 31 11.62 -1.00 -12.32
C LEU A 31 12.82 -0.21 -12.85
N VAL A 32 12.87 1.10 -12.62
CA VAL A 32 14.01 1.93 -13.00
C VAL A 32 15.28 1.51 -12.26
N ASN A 33 15.20 1.20 -10.97
CA ASN A 33 16.35 0.69 -10.22
C ASN A 33 16.78 -0.70 -10.71
N PHE A 34 15.83 -1.59 -11.01
CA PHE A 34 16.10 -2.89 -11.60
C PHE A 34 16.81 -2.77 -12.96
N LYS A 35 16.37 -1.84 -13.81
CA LYS A 35 17.07 -1.52 -15.07
C LYS A 35 18.50 -1.07 -14.82
N GLU A 36 18.73 -0.20 -13.84
CA GLU A 36 20.08 0.28 -13.48
C GLU A 36 21.02 -0.88 -13.10
N LEU A 37 20.54 -1.80 -12.25
CA LEU A 37 21.28 -3.02 -11.90
C LEU A 37 21.59 -3.90 -13.12
N CYS A 38 20.72 -3.94 -14.13
CA CYS A 38 20.94 -4.70 -15.35
C CYS A 38 21.94 -4.06 -16.32
N ILE A 39 22.27 -2.76 -16.19
CA ILE A 39 23.08 -2.06 -17.20
C ILE A 39 24.40 -1.52 -16.66
N ASP A 40 24.52 -1.31 -15.35
CA ASP A 40 25.74 -0.87 -14.71
C ASP A 40 26.28 -1.95 -13.78
N VAL A 41 27.49 -2.44 -14.10
CA VAL A 41 28.17 -3.47 -13.32
C VAL A 41 28.50 -3.01 -11.89
N ASN A 42 28.58 -1.69 -11.66
CA ASN A 42 28.92 -1.07 -10.38
C ASN A 42 27.71 -0.56 -9.59
N ALA A 43 26.48 -0.72 -10.10
CA ALA A 43 25.27 -0.20 -9.46
C ALA A 43 24.98 -0.77 -8.06
N LYS A 44 25.60 -1.91 -7.71
CA LYS A 44 25.55 -2.50 -6.38
C LYS A 44 26.93 -3.01 -5.99
N ASP A 45 27.42 -2.55 -4.85
CA ASP A 45 28.58 -3.12 -4.17
C ASP A 45 28.17 -3.64 -2.79
N PHE A 46 28.68 -4.82 -2.45
CA PHE A 46 28.58 -5.37 -1.11
C PHE A 46 29.88 -5.03 -0.38
N ASP A 47 29.77 -4.38 0.77
CA ASP A 47 30.95 -4.14 1.60
C ASP A 47 31.56 -5.48 2.07
N PRO A 48 32.84 -5.49 2.50
CA PRO A 48 33.51 -6.72 2.90
C PRO A 48 32.80 -7.50 4.01
N VAL A 49 32.10 -6.82 4.92
CA VAL A 49 31.35 -7.46 6.01
C VAL A 49 30.09 -8.12 5.46
N ALA A 50 29.33 -7.45 4.62
CA ALA A 50 28.17 -8.05 3.94
C ALA A 50 28.58 -9.27 3.10
N LYS A 51 29.70 -9.19 2.37
CA LYS A 51 30.26 -10.32 1.59
C LYS A 51 30.55 -11.55 2.46
N VAL A 52 31.05 -11.36 3.68
CA VAL A 52 31.29 -12.45 4.63
C VAL A 52 29.97 -12.95 5.23
N TYR A 53 29.12 -12.03 5.71
CA TYR A 53 27.89 -12.33 6.42
C TYR A 53 26.90 -13.11 5.56
N ASP A 54 26.70 -12.67 4.31
CA ASP A 54 25.80 -13.32 3.36
C ASP A 54 26.44 -14.54 2.68
N GLY A 55 27.71 -14.85 3.00
CA GLY A 55 28.43 -16.02 2.49
C GLY A 55 28.93 -15.89 1.05
N LEU A 56 28.92 -14.70 0.45
CA LEU A 56 29.38 -14.45 -0.93
C LEU A 56 30.80 -14.96 -1.19
N LEU A 57 31.68 -14.89 -0.18
CA LEU A 57 33.07 -15.37 -0.29
C LEU A 57 33.20 -16.90 -0.27
N SER A 58 32.20 -17.61 0.25
CA SER A 58 32.19 -19.07 0.38
C SER A 58 31.44 -19.76 -0.74
N VAL A 59 30.72 -19.00 -1.57
CA VAL A 59 29.88 -19.54 -2.65
C VAL A 59 30.76 -20.12 -3.77
N PRO A 60 30.44 -21.32 -4.28
CA PRO A 60 31.12 -21.91 -5.43
C PRO A 60 31.14 -20.96 -6.63
N VAL A 61 32.24 -20.98 -7.39
CA VAL A 61 32.47 -20.05 -8.52
C VAL A 61 31.36 -20.16 -9.57
N GLU A 62 30.76 -21.34 -9.72
CA GLU A 62 29.76 -21.63 -10.75
C GLU A 62 28.44 -20.89 -10.55
N ILE A 63 28.11 -20.52 -9.31
CA ILE A 63 26.84 -19.86 -8.94
C ILE A 63 27.04 -18.51 -8.27
N ARG A 64 28.30 -18.04 -8.14
CA ARG A 64 28.64 -16.84 -7.37
C ARG A 64 27.92 -15.61 -7.89
N GLU A 65 28.00 -15.35 -9.19
CA GLU A 65 27.38 -14.16 -9.80
C GLU A 65 25.85 -14.21 -9.70
N TYR A 66 25.26 -15.39 -9.81
CA TYR A 66 23.82 -15.57 -9.61
C TYR A 66 23.40 -15.29 -8.17
N TYR A 67 24.14 -15.82 -7.20
CA TYR A 67 23.84 -15.60 -5.79
C TYR A 67 24.04 -14.14 -5.38
N GLU A 68 25.09 -13.49 -5.88
CA GLU A 68 25.31 -12.04 -5.70
C GLU A 68 24.16 -11.22 -6.31
N ALA A 69 23.75 -11.53 -7.54
CA ALA A 69 22.62 -10.89 -8.18
C ALA A 69 21.32 -11.09 -7.38
N LEU A 70 21.05 -12.31 -6.92
CA LEU A 70 19.89 -12.65 -6.11
C LEU A 70 19.82 -11.79 -4.85
N LEU A 71 20.90 -11.73 -4.07
CA LEU A 71 20.97 -10.91 -2.86
C LEU A 71 20.84 -9.42 -3.18
N GLY A 72 21.53 -8.95 -4.23
CA GLY A 72 21.55 -7.54 -4.61
C GLY A 72 20.16 -7.03 -4.98
N VAL A 73 19.47 -7.76 -5.85
CA VAL A 73 18.14 -7.40 -6.37
C VAL A 73 17.07 -7.55 -5.29
N THR A 74 17.10 -8.63 -4.51
CA THR A 74 16.09 -8.86 -3.47
C THR A 74 16.21 -7.89 -2.30
N SER A 75 17.43 -7.50 -1.92
CA SER A 75 17.66 -6.53 -0.82
C SER A 75 16.90 -5.22 -1.06
N TYR A 76 17.00 -4.65 -2.27
CA TYR A 76 16.32 -3.39 -2.61
C TYR A 76 14.80 -3.51 -2.48
N TYR A 77 14.22 -4.58 -3.05
CA TYR A 77 12.78 -4.83 -2.98
C TYR A 77 12.30 -5.02 -1.54
N HIS A 78 13.02 -5.80 -0.73
CA HIS A 78 12.63 -6.08 0.64
C HIS A 78 12.75 -4.88 1.57
N HIS A 79 13.61 -3.90 1.30
CA HIS A 79 13.68 -2.66 2.10
C HIS A 79 12.51 -1.68 1.84
N SER A 80 11.71 -1.88 0.78
CA SER A 80 10.56 -1.04 0.43
C SER A 80 9.25 -1.39 1.20
N GLN A 81 9.34 -1.82 2.47
CA GLN A 81 8.16 -2.29 3.23
C GLN A 81 7.12 -1.21 3.52
N GLY A 82 7.54 0.05 3.71
CA GLY A 82 6.64 1.16 4.04
C GLY A 82 5.60 1.45 2.95
N GLY A 83 5.90 1.12 1.69
CA GLY A 83 4.99 1.35 0.56
C GLY A 83 3.76 0.45 0.58
N ARG A 84 3.85 -0.77 1.14
CA ARG A 84 2.77 -1.77 1.11
C ARG A 84 1.57 -1.37 1.97
N GLY A 85 1.79 -0.91 3.19
CA GLY A 85 0.72 -0.46 4.09
C GLY A 85 0.01 0.77 3.52
N LYS A 86 0.80 1.77 3.11
CA LYS A 86 0.27 2.99 2.50
C LYS A 86 -0.47 2.75 1.19
N TYR A 87 -0.09 1.76 0.38
CA TYR A 87 -0.86 1.37 -0.79
C TYR A 87 -2.29 0.93 -0.42
N ILE A 88 -2.42 0.05 0.58
CA ILE A 88 -3.73 -0.47 1.03
C ILE A 88 -4.63 0.66 1.53
N GLU A 89 -4.08 1.54 2.38
CA GLU A 89 -4.79 2.73 2.89
C GLU A 89 -5.30 3.60 1.74
N LYS A 90 -4.40 3.98 0.82
CA LYS A 90 -4.75 4.84 -0.31
C LYS A 90 -5.74 4.15 -1.25
N LYS A 91 -5.60 2.84 -1.49
CA LYS A 91 -6.52 2.07 -2.33
C LYS A 91 -7.92 2.07 -1.73
N ILE A 92 -8.07 1.77 -0.44
CA ILE A 92 -9.37 1.82 0.26
C ILE A 92 -9.97 3.23 0.19
N ALA A 93 -9.20 4.26 0.55
CA ALA A 93 -9.67 5.64 0.51
C ALA A 93 -10.06 6.11 -0.89
N SER A 94 -9.34 5.69 -1.93
CA SER A 94 -9.66 6.02 -3.33
C SER A 94 -10.88 5.28 -3.89
N SER A 95 -11.29 4.18 -3.26
CA SER A 95 -12.34 3.31 -3.78
C SER A 95 -13.76 3.81 -3.52
N PHE A 96 -13.91 4.79 -2.62
CA PHE A 96 -15.19 5.37 -2.31
C PHE A 96 -15.06 6.85 -1.99
N GLU A 97 -15.99 7.67 -2.47
CA GLU A 97 -15.93 9.14 -2.35
C GLU A 97 -15.80 9.59 -0.89
N THR A 98 -16.67 9.06 -0.02
CA THR A 98 -16.74 9.44 1.40
C THR A 98 -15.57 8.98 2.25
N CYS A 99 -14.65 8.18 1.70
CA CYS A 99 -13.54 7.59 2.43
C CYS A 99 -12.25 8.39 2.25
N SER A 100 -11.52 8.57 3.35
CA SER A 100 -10.22 9.21 3.44
C SER A 100 -9.25 8.34 4.25
N LEU A 101 -7.98 8.71 4.23
CA LEU A 101 -6.89 8.05 4.95
C LEU A 101 -6.26 8.97 5.98
N ASP A 102 -5.53 8.38 6.94
CA ASP A 102 -4.72 9.07 7.94
C ASP A 102 -5.52 10.09 8.76
N ILE A 103 -6.59 9.59 9.41
CA ILE A 103 -7.50 10.42 10.18
C ILE A 103 -6.96 10.57 11.60
N GLU A 104 -6.32 11.72 11.85
CA GLU A 104 -5.89 12.16 13.18
C GLU A 104 -7.05 12.79 13.97
N ILE A 105 -7.10 12.59 15.28
CA ILE A 105 -8.10 13.23 16.15
C ILE A 105 -8.02 14.74 16.02
N SER A 106 -6.81 15.30 16.06
CA SER A 106 -6.58 16.75 15.95
C SER A 106 -7.11 17.37 14.65
N LYS A 107 -7.20 16.55 13.58
CA LYS A 107 -7.66 16.97 12.25
C LYS A 107 -9.14 16.64 11.99
N LEU A 108 -9.86 16.05 12.95
CA LEU A 108 -11.28 15.71 12.78
C LEU A 108 -12.15 16.91 12.33
N PRO A 109 -12.08 18.11 12.95
CA PRO A 109 -12.90 19.23 12.51
C PRO A 109 -12.65 19.58 11.04
N PHE A 110 -11.38 19.67 10.66
CA PHE A 110 -10.99 19.97 9.29
C PHE A 110 -11.43 18.88 8.30
N TRP A 111 -11.28 17.60 8.65
CA TRP A 111 -11.73 16.49 7.81
C TRP A 111 -13.24 16.50 7.60
N LEU A 112 -14.01 16.79 8.66
CA LEU A 112 -15.47 16.84 8.59
C LEU A 112 -15.98 18.03 7.77
N GLU A 113 -15.33 19.20 7.87
CA GLU A 113 -15.68 20.40 7.07
C GLU A 113 -15.20 20.30 5.62
N TYR A 114 -13.99 19.76 5.38
CA TYR A 114 -13.33 19.72 4.07
C TYR A 114 -12.85 18.30 3.70
N PRO A 115 -13.77 17.31 3.58
CA PRO A 115 -13.39 15.90 3.40
C PRO A 115 -12.63 15.63 2.11
N GLU A 116 -13.06 16.22 0.99
CA GLU A 116 -12.40 16.05 -0.30
C GLU A 116 -10.97 16.61 -0.29
N LEU A 117 -10.78 17.74 0.38
CA LEU A 117 -9.48 18.38 0.49
C LEU A 117 -8.54 17.58 1.40
N HIS A 118 -9.05 17.06 2.51
CA HIS A 118 -8.32 16.15 3.39
C HIS A 118 -7.86 14.90 2.63
N LYS A 119 -8.79 14.25 1.91
CA LYS A 119 -8.51 13.07 1.08
C LYS A 119 -7.47 13.36 0.01
N LYS A 120 -7.63 14.46 -0.73
CA LYS A 120 -6.70 14.87 -1.79
C LYS A 120 -5.28 15.07 -1.24
N LYS A 121 -5.15 15.74 -0.08
CA LYS A 121 -3.87 15.90 0.61
C LYS A 121 -3.28 14.55 1.04
N GLY A 122 -4.09 13.63 1.58
CA GLY A 122 -3.61 12.31 1.98
C GLY A 122 -3.11 11.47 0.80
N ILE A 123 -3.79 11.54 -0.35
CA ILE A 123 -3.45 10.76 -1.55
C ILE A 123 -2.23 11.36 -2.27
N PHE A 124 -2.25 12.67 -2.55
CA PHE A 124 -1.31 13.37 -3.42
C PHE A 124 -0.31 14.29 -2.71
N THR A 125 -0.33 14.33 -1.37
CA THR A 125 0.45 15.28 -0.54
C THR A 125 0.09 16.75 -0.80
N GLN A 126 0.78 17.69 -0.14
CA GLN A 126 0.58 19.12 -0.39
C GLN A 126 0.94 19.55 -1.82
N GLN A 127 1.84 18.80 -2.49
CA GLN A 127 2.25 19.12 -3.86
C GLN A 127 1.09 19.01 -4.85
N GLY A 128 0.14 18.10 -4.61
CA GLY A 128 -1.06 17.91 -5.44
C GLY A 128 -2.17 18.94 -5.21
N LEU A 129 -2.02 19.88 -4.26
CA LEU A 129 -3.02 20.91 -3.98
C LEU A 129 -2.75 22.19 -4.78
N SER A 130 -3.83 22.81 -5.27
CA SER A 130 -3.83 24.14 -5.87
C SER A 130 -3.51 25.22 -4.83
N GLN A 131 -3.19 26.44 -5.30
CA GLN A 131 -2.90 27.55 -4.39
C GLN A 131 -4.10 27.90 -3.49
N GLU A 132 -5.33 27.81 -4.01
CA GLU A 132 -6.55 28.09 -3.27
C GLU A 132 -6.80 27.03 -2.19
N GLU A 133 -6.69 25.75 -2.55
CA GLU A 133 -6.77 24.63 -1.60
C GLU A 133 -5.72 24.74 -0.48
N ARG A 134 -4.49 25.18 -0.82
CA ARG A 134 -3.45 25.44 0.19
C ARG A 134 -3.77 26.64 1.09
N ARG A 135 -4.53 27.63 0.61
CA ARG A 135 -4.98 28.75 1.44
C ARG A 135 -6.00 28.28 2.47
N ILE A 136 -6.97 27.44 2.07
CA ILE A 136 -7.96 26.86 3.00
C ILE A 136 -7.24 26.19 4.18
N PHE A 137 -6.21 25.38 3.94
CA PHE A 137 -5.40 24.76 4.99
C PHE A 137 -4.73 25.75 5.97
N ARG A 138 -4.40 26.96 5.52
CA ARG A 138 -3.74 27.99 6.34
C ARG A 138 -4.73 28.87 7.11
N THR A 139 -5.99 28.87 6.71
CA THR A 139 -7.04 29.73 7.27
C THR A 139 -8.04 28.96 8.12
N VAL A 140 -7.81 27.66 8.36
CA VAL A 140 -8.66 26.85 9.25
C VAL A 140 -8.55 27.40 10.67
N GLU A 141 -9.69 27.74 11.27
CA GLU A 141 -9.76 28.37 12.60
C GLU A 141 -9.83 27.35 13.76
N TRP A 142 -9.42 26.11 13.51
CA TRP A 142 -9.47 25.03 14.49
C TRP A 142 -8.11 24.84 15.17
N ASP A 143 -8.07 25.07 16.48
CA ASP A 143 -6.91 24.75 17.32
C ASP A 143 -7.10 23.41 18.03
N TRP A 144 -6.02 22.63 18.10
CA TRP A 144 -5.95 21.41 18.90
C TRP A 144 -5.45 21.74 20.33
N LEU A 145 -6.23 21.36 21.33
CA LEU A 145 -5.96 21.56 22.76
C LEU A 145 -5.63 20.25 23.51
N GLY A 146 -5.71 19.11 22.84
CA GLY A 146 -5.46 17.81 23.45
C GLY A 146 -3.98 17.54 23.71
N ASP A 147 -3.75 16.62 24.64
CA ASP A 147 -2.42 16.19 25.10
C ASP A 147 -1.83 15.04 24.27
N ARG A 148 -2.66 14.24 23.62
CA ARG A 148 -2.28 13.08 22.81
C ARG A 148 -3.10 13.05 21.53
N ASP A 149 -2.41 13.01 20.41
CA ASP A 149 -3.05 12.87 19.11
C ASP A 149 -2.79 11.48 18.55
N VAL A 150 -3.84 10.83 18.06
CA VAL A 150 -3.77 9.49 17.47
C VAL A 150 -4.42 9.49 16.11
N SER A 151 -3.88 8.67 15.22
CA SER A 151 -4.43 8.47 13.89
C SER A 151 -5.05 7.09 13.72
N THR A 152 -6.00 7.03 12.80
CA THR A 152 -6.53 5.79 12.22
C THR A 152 -6.21 5.75 10.73
N ASP A 153 -5.93 4.55 10.24
CA ASP A 153 -5.46 4.35 8.86
C ASP A 153 -6.45 4.86 7.82
N VAL A 154 -7.75 4.60 7.99
CA VAL A 154 -8.81 5.06 7.10
C VAL A 154 -10.06 5.49 7.87
N GLY A 155 -10.83 6.40 7.29
CA GLY A 155 -12.12 6.80 7.82
C GLY A 155 -13.13 7.16 6.74
N SER A 156 -14.42 7.10 7.07
CA SER A 156 -15.52 7.41 6.15
C SER A 156 -16.57 8.27 6.83
N ILE A 157 -17.14 9.23 6.09
CA ILE A 157 -18.25 10.07 6.54
C ILE A 157 -19.52 9.65 5.79
N ILE A 158 -20.40 8.92 6.47
CA ILE A 158 -21.69 8.49 5.93
C ILE A 158 -22.74 9.57 6.26
N ARG A 159 -22.82 10.59 5.40
CA ARG A 159 -23.66 11.78 5.62
C ARG A 159 -25.13 11.45 5.84
N ASP A 160 -25.69 10.54 5.05
CA ASP A 160 -27.10 10.15 5.14
C ASP A 160 -27.45 9.46 6.47
N GLU A 161 -26.46 8.84 7.13
CA GLU A 161 -26.59 8.21 8.43
C GLU A 161 -26.04 9.08 9.57
N ARG A 162 -25.54 10.28 9.29
CA ARG A 162 -24.84 11.14 10.26
C ARG A 162 -23.79 10.37 11.06
N THR A 163 -23.05 9.52 10.37
CA THR A 163 -22.15 8.55 10.98
C THR A 163 -20.73 8.76 10.46
N ILE A 164 -19.75 8.73 11.36
CA ILE A 164 -18.36 8.58 10.98
C ILE A 164 -17.85 7.20 11.38
N VAL A 165 -17.04 6.60 10.52
CA VAL A 165 -16.44 5.28 10.74
C VAL A 165 -14.94 5.42 10.61
N LEU A 166 -14.19 5.06 11.64
CA LEU A 166 -12.74 5.02 11.65
C LEU A 166 -12.27 3.57 11.71
N VAL A 167 -11.24 3.22 10.94
CA VAL A 167 -10.70 1.86 10.91
C VAL A 167 -9.18 1.88 10.94
N GLU A 168 -8.61 1.21 11.93
CA GLU A 168 -7.20 0.82 11.99
C GLU A 168 -7.01 -0.52 11.29
N LEU A 169 -6.20 -0.58 10.23
CA LEU A 169 -6.09 -1.75 9.37
C LEU A 169 -4.92 -2.66 9.77
N LYS A 170 -5.12 -3.96 9.57
CA LYS A 170 -4.08 -4.97 9.57
C LYS A 170 -4.27 -5.88 8.36
N ASN A 171 -3.18 -6.09 7.62
CA ASN A 171 -3.24 -6.75 6.32
C ASN A 171 -3.68 -8.20 6.45
N ARG A 172 -3.19 -8.92 7.46
CA ARG A 172 -3.51 -10.33 7.70
C ARG A 172 -3.74 -10.66 9.17
N VAL A 173 -4.42 -11.76 9.43
CA VAL A 173 -4.60 -12.32 10.79
C VAL A 173 -3.29 -12.48 11.55
N ASP A 174 -2.20 -12.82 10.85
CA ASP A 174 -0.86 -13.03 11.41
C ASP A 174 0.06 -11.79 11.32
N THR A 175 -0.51 -10.60 11.14
CA THR A 175 0.23 -9.32 11.14
C THR A 175 -0.05 -8.48 12.40
N GLY A 176 0.93 -7.65 12.79
CA GLY A 176 0.88 -6.75 13.95
C GLY A 176 1.49 -7.33 15.23
N GLY A 177 1.69 -8.65 15.30
CA GLY A 177 2.24 -9.31 16.49
C GLY A 177 1.32 -9.23 17.72
N THR A 178 1.67 -9.97 18.78
CA THR A 178 0.91 -10.01 20.04
C THR A 178 0.81 -8.63 20.71
N ALA A 179 1.89 -7.84 20.67
CA ALA A 179 1.94 -6.51 21.29
C ALA A 179 1.10 -5.49 20.49
N GLY A 180 1.41 -5.32 19.19
CA GLY A 180 0.72 -4.33 18.36
C GLY A 180 -0.78 -4.57 18.23
N ARG A 181 -1.24 -5.84 18.29
CA ARG A 181 -2.68 -6.17 18.30
C ARG A 181 -3.38 -5.76 19.58
N ARG A 182 -2.69 -5.81 20.71
CA ARG A 182 -3.21 -5.40 22.02
C ARG A 182 -3.19 -3.89 22.16
N GLU A 183 -2.09 -3.25 21.74
CA GLU A 183 -1.86 -1.81 21.82
C GLU A 183 -2.99 -0.99 21.19
N ILE A 184 -3.56 -1.47 20.08
CA ILE A 184 -4.69 -0.80 19.40
C ILE A 184 -5.88 -0.60 20.33
N TRP A 185 -6.17 -1.57 21.21
CA TRP A 185 -7.30 -1.49 22.13
C TRP A 185 -7.00 -0.71 23.41
N THR A 186 -5.74 -0.63 23.81
CA THR A 186 -5.33 -0.03 25.08
C THR A 186 -5.11 1.48 24.94
N SER A 187 -4.52 2.11 25.95
CA SER A 187 -4.27 3.56 26.06
C SER A 187 -3.28 4.15 25.04
N GLU A 188 -2.94 3.40 23.99
CA GLU A 188 -2.08 3.82 22.88
C GLU A 188 -2.89 4.22 21.65
N LYS A 189 -4.12 3.69 21.47
CA LYS A 189 -5.04 4.11 20.39
C LYS A 189 -6.49 4.22 20.85
N PHE A 190 -7.27 3.13 20.90
CA PHE A 190 -8.70 3.22 21.21
C PHE A 190 -8.96 3.69 22.64
N GLY A 191 -8.06 3.37 23.57
CA GLY A 191 -8.10 3.89 24.93
C GLY A 191 -8.06 5.43 24.98
N ILE A 192 -7.35 6.09 24.06
CA ILE A 192 -7.28 7.57 24.02
C ILE A 192 -8.64 8.16 23.63
N PHE A 193 -9.33 7.58 22.64
CA PHE A 193 -10.69 7.98 22.30
C PHE A 193 -11.64 7.81 23.49
N VAL A 194 -11.59 6.66 24.16
CA VAL A 194 -12.43 6.39 25.33
C VAL A 194 -12.10 7.33 26.49
N GLU A 195 -10.85 7.65 26.73
CA GLU A 195 -10.44 8.59 27.79
C GLU A 195 -10.97 10.01 27.53
N TYR A 196 -10.90 10.47 26.28
CA TYR A 196 -11.45 11.76 25.88
C TYR A 196 -12.98 11.82 25.97
N LEU A 197 -13.67 10.74 25.59
CA LEU A 197 -15.10 10.61 25.81
C LEU A 197 -15.45 10.51 27.30
N SER A 198 -14.61 9.86 28.12
CA SER A 198 -14.89 9.66 29.54
C SER A 198 -14.70 10.95 30.34
N SER A 199 -13.64 11.68 30.05
CA SER A 199 -13.32 12.95 30.73
C SER A 199 -14.15 14.13 30.24
N ASN A 200 -14.78 14.01 29.06
CA ASN A 200 -15.42 15.12 28.35
C ASN A 200 -14.49 16.35 28.24
N LYS A 201 -13.18 16.10 28.12
CA LYS A 201 -12.15 17.14 28.03
C LYS A 201 -12.38 17.98 26.76
N LYS A 202 -12.20 19.30 26.87
CA LYS A 202 -12.18 20.19 25.70
C LYS A 202 -10.90 19.96 24.90
N LEU A 203 -11.06 19.62 23.63
CA LEU A 203 -9.97 19.21 22.74
C LEU A 203 -9.81 20.14 21.54
N PHE A 204 -10.88 20.84 21.16
CA PHE A 204 -10.90 21.66 19.97
C PHE A 204 -11.33 23.06 20.34
N ARG A 205 -10.72 24.06 19.70
CA ARG A 205 -11.19 25.44 19.77
C ARG A 205 -11.48 25.94 18.37
N ASN A 206 -12.63 26.58 18.19
CA ASN A 206 -12.93 27.38 17.02
C ASN A 206 -13.34 28.77 17.51
N ASN A 207 -12.54 29.78 17.14
CA ASN A 207 -12.67 31.13 17.66
C ASN A 207 -12.66 31.14 19.21
N ASN A 208 -13.76 31.58 19.82
CA ASN A 208 -13.92 31.69 21.28
C ASN A 208 -14.72 30.52 21.89
N ARG A 209 -14.98 29.45 21.13
CA ARG A 209 -15.72 28.28 21.61
C ARG A 209 -14.82 27.06 21.68
N GLU A 210 -14.95 26.31 22.77
CA GLU A 210 -14.22 25.06 22.98
C GLU A 210 -15.17 23.87 23.00
N PHE A 211 -14.74 22.79 22.36
CA PHE A 211 -15.51 21.59 22.15
C PHE A 211 -14.75 20.38 22.68
N SER A 212 -15.43 19.50 23.40
CA SER A 212 -14.98 18.12 23.58
C SER A 212 -15.19 17.31 22.29
N LEU A 213 -14.73 16.06 22.26
CA LEU A 213 -14.96 15.19 21.10
C LEU A 213 -16.46 15.02 20.80
N ALA A 214 -17.28 14.72 21.81
CA ALA A 214 -18.71 14.52 21.61
C ALA A 214 -19.41 15.82 21.16
N GLU A 215 -19.04 16.96 21.76
CA GLU A 215 -19.62 18.26 21.38
C GLU A 215 -19.22 18.70 19.96
N LEU A 216 -18.00 18.40 19.52
CA LEU A 216 -17.58 18.63 18.14
C LEU A 216 -18.43 17.82 17.17
N LEU A 217 -18.62 16.53 17.47
CA LEU A 217 -19.43 15.63 16.64
C LEU A 217 -20.87 16.14 16.55
N GLU A 218 -21.49 16.51 17.67
CA GLU A 218 -22.84 17.10 17.69
C GLU A 218 -22.90 18.44 16.93
N HIS A 219 -21.89 19.29 17.09
CA HIS A 219 -21.80 20.58 16.40
C HIS A 219 -21.77 20.42 14.87
N LEU A 220 -21.15 19.34 14.39
CA LEU A 220 -21.03 19.00 12.97
C LEU A 220 -22.11 17.99 12.52
N GLU A 221 -23.21 17.87 13.28
CA GLU A 221 -24.37 17.02 13.00
C GLU A 221 -24.06 15.52 12.86
N ILE A 222 -23.03 15.02 13.55
CA ILE A 222 -22.70 13.60 13.63
C ILE A 222 -23.39 12.99 14.86
N GLU A 223 -24.19 11.95 14.62
CA GLU A 223 -24.96 11.24 15.65
C GLU A 223 -24.30 9.93 16.08
N THR A 224 -23.47 9.34 15.21
CA THR A 224 -22.81 8.05 15.49
C THR A 224 -21.32 8.10 15.18
N PHE A 225 -20.52 7.66 16.15
CA PHE A 225 -19.07 7.51 16.05
C PHE A 225 -18.70 6.03 16.12
N GLU A 226 -18.21 5.46 15.02
CA GLU A 226 -17.74 4.07 14.99
C GLU A 226 -16.21 4.03 14.86
N ILE A 227 -15.54 3.21 15.66
CA ILE A 227 -14.09 2.96 15.56
C ILE A 227 -13.80 1.46 15.61
N TYR A 228 -13.02 0.97 14.65
CA TYR A 228 -12.74 -0.45 14.54
C TYR A 228 -11.29 -0.78 14.26
N ILE A 229 -10.86 -1.95 14.73
CA ILE A 229 -9.71 -2.64 14.14
C ILE A 229 -10.21 -3.52 12.99
N GLY A 230 -9.68 -3.33 11.79
CA GLY A 230 -10.01 -4.08 10.58
C GLY A 230 -8.91 -5.07 10.20
N ILE A 231 -9.26 -6.35 10.06
CA ILE A 231 -8.36 -7.40 9.59
C ILE A 231 -8.76 -7.82 8.17
N LEU A 232 -7.91 -7.57 7.19
CA LEU A 232 -8.28 -7.71 5.78
C LEU A 232 -8.28 -9.18 5.32
N PHE A 233 -7.17 -9.91 5.50
CA PHE A 233 -7.00 -11.26 4.95
C PHE A 233 -6.63 -12.32 5.99
N ASP A 234 -6.88 -13.59 5.67
CA ASP A 234 -6.33 -14.72 6.38
C ASP A 234 -4.95 -15.14 5.80
N LYS A 235 -4.42 -16.29 6.23
CA LYS A 235 -3.13 -16.79 5.74
C LYS A 235 -3.17 -17.31 4.30
N GLY A 236 -4.35 -17.67 3.80
CA GLY A 236 -4.60 -18.17 2.45
C GLY A 236 -5.11 -17.08 1.50
N ASP A 237 -4.86 -15.81 1.82
CA ASP A 237 -5.24 -14.62 1.05
C ASP A 237 -6.76 -14.47 0.80
N SER A 238 -7.58 -15.20 1.57
CA SER A 238 -9.04 -15.03 1.58
C SER A 238 -9.45 -13.93 2.57
N PRO A 239 -10.63 -13.30 2.41
CA PRO A 239 -11.12 -12.34 3.39
C PRO A 239 -11.10 -12.92 4.80
N ALA A 240 -10.55 -12.18 5.75
CA ALA A 240 -10.38 -12.68 7.10
C ALA A 240 -11.72 -13.01 7.77
N THR A 241 -11.68 -13.97 8.69
CA THR A 241 -12.79 -14.30 9.60
C THR A 241 -12.28 -14.36 11.03
N ILE A 242 -13.19 -14.24 12.01
CA ILE A 242 -12.86 -14.44 13.43
C ILE A 242 -12.25 -15.83 13.64
N GLN A 243 -12.81 -16.85 13.01
CA GLN A 243 -12.30 -18.21 13.15
C GLN A 243 -10.87 -18.33 12.63
N SER A 244 -10.55 -17.71 11.49
CA SER A 244 -9.19 -17.69 10.96
C SER A 244 -8.21 -16.98 11.90
N ASP A 245 -8.64 -15.91 12.57
CA ASP A 245 -7.82 -15.16 13.53
C ASP A 245 -7.64 -15.90 14.86
N LYS A 246 -8.67 -16.63 15.32
CA LYS A 246 -8.59 -17.55 16.47
C LYS A 246 -7.57 -18.67 16.24
N THR A 247 -7.55 -19.24 15.03
CA THR A 247 -6.68 -20.38 14.70
C THR A 247 -5.27 -19.95 14.33
N ASN A 248 -5.11 -18.88 13.54
CA ASN A 248 -3.85 -18.57 12.87
C ASN A 248 -3.28 -17.18 13.21
N GLY A 249 -4.04 -16.36 13.94
CA GLY A 249 -3.72 -14.97 14.19
C GLY A 249 -3.56 -14.64 15.66
N PHE A 250 -4.04 -13.46 16.03
CA PHE A 250 -3.79 -12.84 17.33
C PHE A 250 -5.08 -12.48 18.06
N TYR A 251 -6.17 -13.19 17.77
CA TYR A 251 -7.49 -12.97 18.40
C TYR A 251 -7.40 -12.90 19.93
N SER A 252 -6.64 -13.79 20.57
CA SER A 252 -6.46 -13.80 22.02
C SER A 252 -5.85 -12.50 22.57
N SER A 253 -4.94 -11.89 21.81
CA SER A 253 -4.32 -10.61 22.17
C SER A 253 -5.31 -9.45 22.01
N SER A 254 -6.07 -9.44 20.92
CA SER A 254 -7.17 -8.49 20.71
C SER A 254 -8.22 -8.62 21.81
N LYS A 255 -8.57 -9.85 22.22
CA LYS A 255 -9.52 -10.10 23.30
C LYS A 255 -9.01 -9.56 24.65
N GLN A 256 -7.73 -9.75 24.97
CA GLN A 256 -7.14 -9.16 26.18
C GLN A 256 -7.21 -7.62 26.15
N GLY A 257 -6.89 -7.01 25.02
CA GLY A 257 -7.01 -5.56 24.83
C GLY A 257 -8.45 -5.05 24.94
N PHE A 258 -9.40 -5.78 24.35
CA PHE A 258 -10.84 -5.49 24.44
C PHE A 258 -11.34 -5.54 25.88
N GLU A 259 -10.96 -6.57 26.66
CA GLU A 259 -11.31 -6.67 28.09
C GLU A 259 -10.67 -5.54 28.92
N TYR A 260 -9.45 -5.12 28.59
CA TYR A 260 -8.84 -3.94 29.21
C TYR A 260 -9.69 -2.69 28.98
N LEU A 261 -10.05 -2.41 27.71
CA LEU A 261 -10.83 -1.24 27.34
C LEU A 261 -12.22 -1.26 28.00
N LYS A 262 -12.85 -2.44 28.02
CA LYS A 262 -14.13 -2.67 28.71
C LYS A 262 -14.06 -2.37 30.20
N ASN A 263 -12.99 -2.80 30.88
CA ASN A 263 -12.80 -2.51 32.29
C ASN A 263 -12.62 -1.01 32.55
N LEU A 264 -11.91 -0.31 31.67
CA LEU A 264 -11.75 1.13 31.72
C LEU A 264 -13.10 1.85 31.56
N ILE A 265 -13.94 1.41 30.63
CA ILE A 265 -15.30 1.95 30.42
C ILE A 265 -16.19 1.73 31.65
N LYS A 266 -16.15 0.54 32.26
CA LYS A 266 -16.94 0.23 33.47
C LYS A 266 -16.59 1.09 34.69
N GLN A 267 -15.37 1.63 34.72
CA GLN A 267 -14.92 2.55 35.78
C GLN A 267 -15.31 4.01 35.50
N SER A 268 -15.77 4.31 34.29
CA SER A 268 -16.19 5.66 33.90
C SER A 268 -17.57 6.00 34.48
N PRO A 269 -17.75 7.20 35.07
CA PRO A 269 -19.06 7.67 35.49
C PRO A 269 -19.91 8.23 34.34
N THR A 270 -19.33 8.45 33.17
CA THR A 270 -19.95 9.18 32.05
C THR A 270 -20.21 8.32 30.83
N ILE A 271 -19.59 7.15 30.74
CA ILE A 271 -19.79 6.17 29.66
C ILE A 271 -20.41 4.90 30.23
N SER A 272 -21.36 4.32 29.50
CA SER A 272 -21.95 3.02 29.83
C SER A 272 -21.97 2.10 28.61
N ILE A 273 -21.81 0.79 28.83
CA ILE A 273 -21.94 -0.23 27.79
C ILE A 273 -23.42 -0.56 27.61
N VAL A 274 -23.97 -0.27 26.44
CA VAL A 274 -25.37 -0.50 26.08
C VAL A 274 -25.57 -1.90 25.49
N LYS A 275 -24.61 -2.34 24.67
CA LYS A 275 -24.60 -3.67 24.05
C LYS A 275 -23.17 -4.19 23.98
N GLU A 276 -23.00 -5.48 24.20
CA GLU A 276 -21.70 -6.15 24.10
C GLU A 276 -21.83 -7.42 23.25
N ASP A 277 -20.83 -7.65 22.40
CA ASP A 277 -20.56 -8.90 21.72
C ASP A 277 -19.10 -9.28 21.93
N SER A 278 -18.83 -10.09 22.97
CA SER A 278 -17.47 -10.49 23.33
C SER A 278 -16.83 -11.48 22.35
N GLU A 279 -17.60 -12.06 21.43
CA GLU A 279 -17.06 -12.95 20.39
C GLU A 279 -16.59 -12.14 19.17
N ASN A 280 -17.38 -11.16 18.75
CA ASN A 280 -16.98 -10.25 17.68
C ASN A 280 -16.08 -9.10 18.19
N LEU A 281 -15.81 -9.05 19.50
CA LEU A 281 -15.08 -7.98 20.17
C LEU A 281 -15.72 -6.61 19.86
N GLN A 282 -17.03 -6.48 20.02
CA GLN A 282 -17.77 -5.26 19.73
C GLN A 282 -18.54 -4.78 20.96
N MET A 283 -18.65 -3.46 21.11
CA MET A 283 -19.49 -2.83 22.11
C MET A 283 -20.10 -1.53 21.60
N ASP A 284 -21.36 -1.31 21.94
CA ASP A 284 -22.07 -0.04 21.76
C ASP A 284 -22.09 0.68 23.10
N LEU A 285 -21.72 1.96 23.09
CA LEU A 285 -21.57 2.80 24.27
C LEU A 285 -22.56 3.97 24.23
N GLY A 286 -23.08 4.30 25.41
CA GLY A 286 -23.88 5.49 25.66
C GLY A 286 -23.12 6.50 26.51
N LEU A 287 -23.22 7.78 26.16
CA LEU A 287 -22.66 8.89 26.93
C LEU A 287 -23.78 9.52 27.77
N SER A 288 -23.56 9.74 29.06
CA SER A 288 -24.59 10.31 29.94
C SER A 288 -24.90 11.78 29.65
N TYR A 289 -23.98 12.47 28.96
CA TYR A 289 -24.01 13.92 28.73
C TYR A 289 -24.22 14.30 27.26
N SER A 290 -24.33 13.32 26.35
CA SER A 290 -24.41 13.54 24.89
C SER A 290 -25.33 12.51 24.24
N LYS A 291 -25.92 12.86 23.10
CA LYS A 291 -26.75 11.93 22.30
C LYS A 291 -25.94 11.09 21.31
N VAL A 292 -24.64 11.36 21.18
CA VAL A 292 -23.77 10.63 20.26
C VAL A 292 -23.68 9.17 20.69
N LYS A 293 -23.94 8.28 19.74
CA LYS A 293 -23.78 6.82 19.91
C LYS A 293 -22.36 6.45 19.53
N VAL A 294 -21.67 5.73 20.39
CA VAL A 294 -20.29 5.29 20.12
C VAL A 294 -20.25 3.78 19.94
N ARG A 295 -19.60 3.31 18.89
CA ARG A 295 -19.37 1.88 18.65
C ARG A 295 -17.88 1.61 18.54
N ILE A 296 -17.40 0.61 19.27
CA ILE A 296 -16.00 0.19 19.23
C ILE A 296 -15.97 -1.30 18.92
N GLY A 297 -15.12 -1.75 18.00
CA GLY A 297 -14.89 -3.18 17.90
C GLY A 297 -13.95 -3.70 16.82
N ALA A 298 -14.09 -4.98 16.47
CA ALA A 298 -13.31 -5.61 15.41
C ALA A 298 -14.15 -5.89 14.16
N LEU A 299 -13.52 -5.75 12.99
CA LEU A 299 -14.05 -6.09 11.68
C LEU A 299 -13.10 -7.05 10.96
N TYR A 300 -13.68 -7.98 10.22
CA TYR A 300 -12.95 -9.03 9.52
C TYR A 300 -13.37 -9.08 8.05
N GLY A 301 -12.39 -9.12 7.14
CA GLY A 301 -12.58 -9.24 5.71
C GLY A 301 -13.56 -8.20 5.16
N ASN A 302 -14.61 -8.69 4.51
CA ASN A 302 -15.64 -7.85 3.88
C ASN A 302 -16.48 -7.05 4.89
N GLY A 303 -16.37 -7.33 6.20
CA GLY A 303 -16.94 -6.48 7.25
C GLY A 303 -16.37 -5.06 7.24
N ILE A 304 -15.14 -4.88 6.74
CA ILE A 304 -14.48 -3.58 6.67
C ILE A 304 -15.13 -2.69 5.61
N THR A 305 -15.28 -3.20 4.39
CA THR A 305 -15.89 -2.47 3.26
C THR A 305 -17.39 -2.25 3.49
N SER A 306 -18.08 -3.23 4.10
CA SER A 306 -19.50 -3.05 4.45
C SER A 306 -19.71 -1.93 5.46
N ARG A 307 -18.78 -1.73 6.41
CA ARG A 307 -18.84 -0.60 7.34
C ARG A 307 -18.38 0.70 6.70
N LEU A 308 -17.24 0.73 6.03
CA LEU A 308 -16.71 1.97 5.45
C LEU A 308 -17.57 2.54 4.31
N PHE A 309 -18.19 1.68 3.49
CA PHE A 309 -18.86 2.10 2.27
C PHE A 309 -20.37 1.85 2.27
N ARG A 310 -20.89 1.15 3.29
CA ARG A 310 -22.27 0.63 3.32
C ARG A 310 -22.63 -0.18 2.06
N LYS A 311 -21.61 -0.82 1.47
CA LYS A 311 -21.72 -1.64 0.25
C LYS A 311 -21.00 -2.96 0.46
N SER A 312 -21.58 -4.04 -0.06
CA SER A 312 -20.94 -5.35 -0.08
C SER A 312 -19.92 -5.41 -1.21
N LEU A 313 -18.67 -5.05 -0.91
CA LEU A 313 -17.55 -5.12 -1.84
C LEU A 313 -16.48 -6.06 -1.26
N PRO A 314 -16.10 -7.15 -1.96
CA PRO A 314 -15.06 -8.03 -1.48
C PRO A 314 -13.70 -7.30 -1.36
N VAL A 315 -13.02 -7.45 -0.23
CA VAL A 315 -11.68 -6.85 -0.03
C VAL A 315 -10.65 -7.44 -1.00
N SER A 316 -10.85 -8.67 -1.44
CA SER A 316 -10.04 -9.34 -2.46
C SER A 316 -10.04 -8.57 -3.78
N ASP A 317 -11.23 -8.20 -4.26
CA ASP A 317 -11.42 -7.58 -5.57
C ASP A 317 -10.84 -6.16 -5.56
N LEU A 318 -10.86 -5.53 -4.40
CA LEU A 318 -10.33 -4.19 -4.20
C LEU A 318 -8.79 -4.15 -4.17
N LEU A 319 -8.16 -5.13 -3.53
CA LEU A 319 -6.75 -5.04 -3.13
C LEU A 319 -5.81 -5.99 -3.88
N LEU A 320 -6.29 -7.12 -4.41
CA LEU A 320 -5.47 -8.14 -5.07
C LEU A 320 -5.40 -7.93 -6.60
N LEU A 321 -4.96 -6.73 -7.00
CA LEU A 321 -4.67 -6.45 -8.41
C LEU A 321 -3.49 -7.32 -8.88
N ARG A 322 -3.63 -7.95 -10.04
CA ARG A 322 -2.64 -8.89 -10.59
C ARG A 322 -1.89 -8.24 -11.73
N TYR A 323 -0.61 -7.97 -11.52
CA TYR A 323 0.28 -7.39 -12.52
C TYR A 323 1.62 -8.13 -12.52
N ASP A 324 2.24 -8.21 -13.69
CA ASP A 324 3.47 -8.95 -13.89
C ASP A 324 4.72 -8.13 -13.57
N ASP A 325 4.60 -6.80 -13.40
CA ASP A 325 5.71 -5.85 -13.33
C ASP A 325 6.79 -6.29 -12.34
N ILE A 326 6.41 -6.62 -11.11
CA ILE A 326 7.37 -6.89 -10.05
C ILE A 326 7.99 -8.27 -10.17
N TRP A 327 7.18 -9.32 -10.29
CA TRP A 327 7.73 -10.69 -10.30
C TRP A 327 8.56 -10.94 -11.56
N LEU A 328 8.09 -10.47 -12.72
CA LEU A 328 8.78 -10.67 -13.99
C LEU A 328 10.09 -9.91 -13.99
N SER A 329 10.05 -8.61 -13.66
CA SER A 329 11.24 -7.77 -13.70
C SER A 329 12.27 -8.21 -12.66
N GLN A 330 11.84 -8.65 -11.47
CA GLN A 330 12.77 -9.19 -10.47
C GLN A 330 13.54 -10.41 -11.00
N LEU A 331 12.84 -11.37 -11.61
CA LEU A 331 13.49 -12.57 -12.17
C LEU A 331 14.41 -12.21 -13.35
N ILE A 332 13.94 -11.38 -14.27
CA ILE A 332 14.75 -10.90 -15.40
C ILE A 332 15.99 -10.16 -14.89
N THR A 333 15.87 -9.32 -13.87
CA THR A 333 16.99 -8.56 -13.32
C THR A 333 18.01 -9.45 -12.63
N ILE A 334 17.58 -10.48 -11.89
CA ILE A 334 18.51 -11.46 -11.30
C ILE A 334 19.34 -12.13 -12.39
N ASP A 335 18.67 -12.62 -13.44
CA ASP A 335 19.32 -13.28 -14.56
C ASP A 335 20.28 -12.33 -15.31
N GLU A 336 19.79 -11.16 -15.73
CA GLU A 336 20.57 -10.19 -16.50
C GLU A 336 21.74 -9.62 -15.71
N ARG A 337 21.59 -9.41 -14.39
CA ARG A 337 22.67 -8.96 -13.50
C ARG A 337 23.74 -10.04 -13.37
N ALA A 338 23.35 -11.30 -13.16
CA ALA A 338 24.29 -12.42 -13.06
C ALA A 338 25.11 -12.57 -14.36
N ILE A 339 24.45 -12.47 -15.51
CA ILE A 339 25.07 -12.54 -16.82
C ILE A 339 26.01 -11.34 -17.05
N LEU A 340 25.61 -10.13 -16.64
CA LEU A 340 26.44 -8.93 -16.71
C LEU A 340 27.71 -9.07 -15.86
N LEU A 341 27.59 -9.52 -14.62
CA LEU A 341 28.73 -9.76 -13.72
C LEU A 341 29.73 -10.76 -14.33
N LYS A 342 29.21 -11.83 -14.92
CA LYS A 342 30.03 -12.91 -15.49
C LYS A 342 30.69 -12.55 -16.81
N ASN A 343 29.98 -11.85 -17.70
CA ASN A 343 30.41 -11.66 -19.09
C ASN A 343 30.78 -10.21 -19.44
N GLY A 344 30.51 -9.25 -18.55
CA GLY A 344 30.65 -7.81 -18.82
C GLY A 344 29.61 -7.25 -19.80
N ARG A 345 28.68 -8.08 -20.30
CA ARG A 345 27.51 -7.68 -21.11
C ARG A 345 26.36 -8.66 -20.89
N ASN A 346 25.13 -8.24 -21.14
CA ASN A 346 23.94 -9.09 -21.16
C ASN A 346 23.03 -8.75 -22.35
N CYS A 347 21.84 -9.35 -22.43
CA CYS A 347 20.90 -9.10 -23.51
C CYS A 347 20.35 -7.67 -23.47
N MET A 348 20.10 -7.12 -22.28
CA MET A 348 19.54 -5.78 -22.07
C MET A 348 20.52 -4.69 -22.53
N THR A 349 21.79 -4.75 -22.13
CA THR A 349 22.81 -3.80 -22.60
C THR A 349 22.99 -3.90 -24.11
N THR A 350 23.00 -5.13 -24.65
CA THR A 350 23.13 -5.39 -26.09
C THR A 350 21.98 -4.74 -26.87
N PHE A 351 20.74 -4.95 -26.43
CA PHE A 351 19.56 -4.35 -27.06
C PHE A 351 19.55 -2.83 -26.96
N LEU A 352 19.86 -2.26 -25.78
CA LEU A 352 19.92 -0.81 -25.59
C LEU A 352 21.00 -0.16 -26.47
N ASP A 353 22.13 -0.81 -26.69
CA ASP A 353 23.17 -0.32 -27.59
C ASP A 353 22.76 -0.39 -29.06
N MET A 354 21.98 -1.40 -29.45
CA MET A 354 21.39 -1.47 -30.79
C MET A 354 20.39 -0.33 -31.01
N LEU A 355 19.53 -0.02 -30.04
CA LEU A 355 18.57 1.09 -30.12
C LEU A 355 19.25 2.45 -30.38
N LYS A 356 20.49 2.63 -29.92
CA LYS A 356 21.27 3.86 -30.17
C LYS A 356 21.79 3.96 -31.61
N ARG A 357 21.99 2.81 -32.29
CA ARG A 357 22.68 2.72 -33.58
C ARG A 357 21.75 2.42 -34.75
N ASP A 358 20.63 1.72 -34.51
CA ASP A 358 19.63 1.37 -35.51
C ASP A 358 18.34 2.19 -35.34
N ARG A 359 18.14 3.14 -36.25
CA ARG A 359 16.97 4.03 -36.27
C ARG A 359 15.66 3.27 -36.49
N ASP A 360 15.65 2.24 -37.32
CA ASP A 360 14.43 1.48 -37.62
C ASP A 360 14.03 0.63 -36.42
N LEU A 361 15.00 0.06 -35.71
CA LEU A 361 14.76 -0.62 -34.44
C LEU A 361 14.19 0.35 -33.39
N ARG A 362 14.74 1.57 -33.31
CA ARG A 362 14.24 2.60 -32.39
C ARG A 362 12.78 2.97 -32.66
N ILE A 363 12.41 3.18 -33.92
CA ILE A 363 11.03 3.49 -34.31
C ILE A 363 10.08 2.35 -33.89
N ARG A 364 10.46 1.09 -34.15
CA ARG A 364 9.66 -0.08 -33.73
C ARG A 364 9.50 -0.17 -32.22
N TYR A 365 10.54 0.18 -31.47
CA TYR A 365 10.49 0.19 -30.01
C TYR A 365 9.60 1.31 -29.47
N ASP A 366 9.65 2.51 -30.05
CA ASP A 366 8.75 3.61 -29.68
C ASP A 366 7.29 3.27 -30.02
N ASP A 367 7.02 2.59 -31.14
CA ASP A 367 5.68 2.11 -31.51
C ASP A 367 5.18 1.01 -30.56
N LEU A 368 6.08 0.12 -30.13
CA LEU A 368 5.77 -0.89 -29.11
C LEU A 368 5.33 -0.24 -27.79
N ILE A 369 6.07 0.77 -27.30
CA ILE A 369 5.71 1.53 -26.09
C ILE A 369 4.32 2.18 -26.25
N LYS A 370 4.09 2.89 -27.35
CA LYS A 370 2.78 3.54 -27.61
C LYS A 370 1.61 2.57 -27.68
N SER A 371 1.88 1.35 -28.13
CA SER A 371 0.88 0.27 -28.19
C SER A 371 0.68 -0.45 -26.85
N GLU A 372 1.31 -0.03 -25.75
CA GLU A 372 1.24 -0.72 -24.45
C GLU A 372 1.65 -2.21 -24.58
N CYS A 373 2.72 -2.45 -25.35
CA CYS A 373 3.25 -3.78 -25.64
C CYS A 373 2.25 -4.72 -26.32
N GLU A 374 1.46 -4.23 -27.30
CA GLU A 374 0.58 -5.11 -28.06
C GLU A 374 1.34 -6.25 -28.73
N LYS A 375 0.73 -7.44 -28.77
CA LYS A 375 1.38 -8.67 -29.24
C LYS A 375 1.94 -8.52 -30.67
N ILE A 376 1.21 -7.84 -31.53
CA ILE A 376 1.60 -7.62 -32.94
C ILE A 376 2.88 -6.77 -33.03
N GLU A 377 3.03 -5.73 -32.19
CA GLU A 377 4.25 -4.92 -32.17
C GLU A 377 5.41 -5.66 -31.52
N LEU A 378 5.14 -6.51 -30.51
CA LEU A 378 6.15 -7.42 -29.93
C LEU A 378 6.69 -8.39 -30.98
N GLU A 379 5.82 -9.03 -31.76
CA GLU A 379 6.22 -9.94 -32.84
C GLU A 379 7.09 -9.23 -33.88
N LYS A 380 6.73 -8.01 -34.28
CA LYS A 380 7.51 -7.22 -35.24
C LYS A 380 8.93 -6.91 -34.75
N ILE A 381 9.09 -6.47 -33.50
CA ILE A 381 10.42 -6.13 -32.99
C ILE A 381 11.28 -7.38 -32.76
N ILE A 382 10.70 -8.47 -32.25
CA ILE A 382 11.42 -9.71 -31.98
C ILE A 382 11.88 -10.36 -33.29
N ASN A 383 11.00 -10.46 -34.29
CA ASN A 383 11.38 -11.00 -35.60
C ASN A 383 12.50 -10.16 -36.24
N TYR A 384 12.40 -8.82 -36.16
CA TYR A 384 13.45 -7.94 -36.67
C TYR A 384 14.81 -8.17 -35.98
N LEU A 385 14.82 -8.35 -34.66
CA LEU A 385 16.04 -8.66 -33.91
C LEU A 385 16.61 -10.03 -34.26
N LEU A 386 15.76 -11.05 -34.41
CA LEU A 386 16.22 -12.40 -34.74
C LEU A 386 16.71 -12.51 -36.19
N ASP A 387 16.08 -11.80 -37.12
CA ASP A 387 16.49 -11.80 -38.53
C ASP A 387 17.81 -11.06 -38.75
N LYS A 388 18.02 -9.92 -38.06
CA LYS A 388 19.16 -9.02 -38.31
C LYS A 388 20.30 -9.13 -37.30
N TYR A 389 19.99 -9.50 -36.05
CA TYR A 389 20.91 -9.40 -34.90
C TYR A 389 20.97 -10.67 -34.03
N SER A 390 20.47 -11.82 -34.51
CA SER A 390 20.47 -13.06 -33.70
C SER A 390 21.86 -13.47 -33.22
N ALA A 391 22.92 -13.16 -33.98
CA ALA A 391 24.30 -13.45 -33.61
C ALA A 391 24.81 -12.67 -32.40
N ASP A 392 24.28 -11.46 -32.15
CA ASP A 392 24.67 -10.63 -31.01
C ASP A 392 24.09 -11.15 -29.68
N PHE A 393 22.98 -11.87 -29.75
CA PHE A 393 22.33 -12.54 -28.62
C PHE A 393 22.82 -13.99 -28.51
N GLU A 394 24.09 -14.14 -28.16
CA GLU A 394 24.77 -15.43 -28.02
C GLU A 394 24.20 -16.28 -26.86
N ASN A 395 24.31 -17.61 -26.96
CA ASN A 395 23.78 -18.53 -25.94
C ASN A 395 24.35 -18.32 -24.54
N ARG A 396 25.57 -17.77 -24.40
CA ARG A 396 26.17 -17.43 -23.10
C ARG A 396 25.48 -16.27 -22.37
N LEU A 397 24.66 -15.49 -23.09
CA LEU A 397 23.84 -14.40 -22.56
C LEU A 397 22.42 -14.87 -22.25
N LEU A 398 22.13 -16.16 -22.38
CA LEU A 398 20.83 -16.73 -22.05
C LEU A 398 20.93 -17.48 -20.72
N PRO A 399 19.94 -17.34 -19.83
CA PRO A 399 19.84 -18.18 -18.65
C PRO A 399 19.66 -19.65 -19.05
N ALA A 400 20.08 -20.56 -18.17
CA ALA A 400 20.00 -21.99 -18.42
C ALA A 400 18.55 -22.42 -18.72
N GLY A 401 18.35 -23.11 -19.85
CA GLY A 401 17.05 -23.64 -20.25
C GLY A 401 16.07 -22.62 -20.83
N LYS A 402 16.47 -21.36 -21.05
CA LYS A 402 15.63 -20.34 -21.69
C LYS A 402 15.85 -20.32 -23.21
N ASP A 403 14.76 -20.19 -23.96
CA ASP A 403 14.83 -19.92 -25.39
C ASP A 403 15.07 -18.42 -25.66
N LYS A 404 15.84 -18.13 -26.71
CA LYS A 404 16.24 -16.76 -27.06
C LYS A 404 15.04 -15.85 -27.32
N GLU A 405 14.06 -16.33 -28.08
CA GLU A 405 12.89 -15.55 -28.49
C GLU A 405 12.05 -15.13 -27.27
N GLY A 406 11.69 -16.08 -26.41
CA GLY A 406 10.92 -15.84 -25.19
C GLY A 406 11.66 -14.92 -24.22
N TYR A 407 12.97 -15.14 -24.04
CA TYR A 407 13.76 -14.32 -23.12
C TYR A 407 13.88 -12.86 -23.58
N LEU A 408 14.15 -12.63 -24.87
CA LEU A 408 14.17 -11.28 -25.44
C LEU A 408 12.79 -10.61 -25.35
N THR A 409 11.71 -11.37 -25.55
CA THR A 409 10.34 -10.88 -25.40
C THR A 409 10.07 -10.35 -24.00
N ASP A 410 10.53 -11.05 -22.95
CA ASP A 410 10.35 -10.62 -21.57
C ASP A 410 11.24 -9.41 -21.24
N ILE A 411 12.52 -9.41 -21.65
CA ILE A 411 13.43 -8.27 -21.45
C ILE A 411 12.88 -6.98 -22.06
N ILE A 412 12.40 -7.05 -23.30
CA ILE A 412 11.92 -5.87 -24.02
C ILE A 412 10.68 -5.29 -23.34
N GLN A 413 9.75 -6.16 -22.89
CA GLN A 413 8.57 -5.70 -22.16
C GLN A 413 8.92 -5.07 -20.81
N VAL A 414 9.89 -5.62 -20.08
CA VAL A 414 10.43 -5.00 -18.84
C VAL A 414 11.03 -3.63 -19.16
N LEU A 415 11.83 -3.50 -20.22
CA LEU A 415 12.38 -2.22 -20.64
C LEU A 415 11.28 -1.21 -21.01
N CYS A 416 10.25 -1.63 -21.75
CA CYS A 416 9.10 -0.78 -22.03
C CYS A 416 8.44 -0.31 -20.72
N ALA A 417 8.26 -1.19 -19.75
CA ALA A 417 7.71 -0.83 -18.44
C ALA A 417 8.60 0.14 -17.66
N CYS A 418 9.91 0.16 -17.92
CA CYS A 418 10.84 1.17 -17.39
C CYS A 418 10.78 2.51 -18.12
N GLU A 419 10.41 2.55 -19.41
CA GLU A 419 10.52 3.75 -20.27
C GLU A 419 9.20 4.45 -20.62
N ALA A 420 8.07 3.74 -20.62
CA ALA A 420 6.73 4.26 -20.92
C ALA A 420 6.24 5.32 -19.91
#